data_AF-A0AAP0GF12-F1
#
_entry.id   AF-A0AAP0GF12-F1
#
_cell.length_a   1.000
_cell.length_b   1.000
_cell.length_c   1.000
_cell.angle_alpha   90.00
_cell.angle_beta   90.00
_cell.angle_gamma   90.00
#
_symmetry.space_group_name_H-M   'P 1'
#
loop_
_entity.id
_entity.type
_entity.pdbx_description
1 polymer ?
#
loop_
_entity_poly.entity_id
_entity_poly.type
_entity_poly.pdbx_seq_one_letter_code
_entity_poly.pdbx_strand_id
1 'polypeptide(L)'
;MVLCLLTILLPELRPIIQIEGGKLMSSDINGLYRRVIYQNNTLIDLLATSRSTLGELVMCQKKLVQEAVDTLFDNEICGQSIRDGHNKVYK
;
A
#
# COMPACT_ATOMS: atom_id res chain seq x y z
N MET A 1 8.10 -10.25 -13.98
CA MET A 1 7.88 -11.28 -12.94
C MET A 1 6.49 -11.05 -12.36
N VAL A 2 5.78 -12.09 -11.89
CA VAL A 2 4.42 -11.96 -11.33
C VAL A 2 4.43 -12.46 -9.88
N LEU A 3 3.90 -11.65 -8.96
CA LEU A 3 3.79 -11.98 -7.53
C LEU A 3 2.36 -12.39 -7.20
N CYS A 4 2.18 -13.60 -6.65
CA CYS A 4 0.88 -14.08 -6.17
C CYS A 4 0.72 -13.91 -4.65
N LEU A 5 1.83 -13.89 -3.92
CA LEU A 5 1.87 -13.72 -2.47
C LEU A 5 2.95 -12.69 -2.13
N LEU A 6 2.56 -11.69 -1.33
CA LEU A 6 3.48 -10.68 -0.81
C LEU A 6 3.86 -11.05 0.63
N THR A 7 5.15 -11.28 0.87
CA THR A 7 5.66 -11.52 2.22
C THR A 7 5.68 -10.22 3.01
N ILE A 8 5.21 -10.29 4.25
CA ILE A 8 5.14 -9.17 5.17
C ILE A 8 6.27 -9.32 6.20
N LEU A 9 7.10 -8.29 6.38
CA LEU A 9 8.19 -8.31 7.36
C LEU A 9 7.64 -8.48 8.79
N LEU A 10 8.43 -9.11 9.66
CA LEU A 10 8.06 -9.28 11.08
C LEU A 10 7.85 -7.92 11.78
N PRO A 11 6.99 -7.84 12.81
CA PRO A 11 6.74 -6.61 13.58
C PRO A 11 8.00 -6.00 14.19
N GLU A 12 8.95 -6.83 14.62
CA GLU A 12 10.23 -6.41 15.19
C GLU A 12 11.07 -5.57 14.21
N LEU A 13 10.93 -5.82 12.90
CA LEU A 13 11.61 -5.06 11.85
C LEU A 13 10.83 -3.81 11.42
N ARG A 14 9.60 -3.63 11.92
CA ARG A 14 8.69 -2.55 11.55
C ARG A 14 7.97 -1.97 12.78
N PRO A 15 8.72 -1.44 13.77
CA PRO A 15 8.15 -1.03 15.04
C PRO A 15 7.16 0.14 14.88
N ILE A 16 6.12 0.09 15.70
CA ILE A 16 5.18 1.19 15.90
C ILE A 16 5.41 1.66 17.33
N ILE A 17 5.93 2.89 17.48
CA ILE A 17 6.29 3.48 18.76
C ILE A 17 5.23 4.51 19.12
N GLN A 18 4.68 4.40 20.32
CA GLN A 18 3.84 5.46 20.87
C GLN A 18 4.73 6.58 21.42
N ILE A 19 4.50 7.80 20.93
CA ILE A 19 5.17 9.01 21.37
C ILE A 19 4.30 9.72 22.42
N GLU A 20 4.95 10.50 23.28
CA GLU A 20 4.31 11.41 24.22
C GLU A 20 3.20 12.24 23.55
N GLY A 21 2.05 12.34 24.22
CA GLY A 21 0.86 13.01 23.69
C GLY A 21 -0.04 12.13 22.81
N GLY A 22 0.17 10.81 22.79
CA GLY A 22 -0.74 9.85 22.13
C GLY A 22 -0.54 9.70 20.61
N LYS A 23 0.48 10.34 20.04
CA LYS A 23 0.84 10.20 18.63
C LYS A 23 1.55 8.86 18.42
N LEU A 24 1.18 8.13 17.37
CA LEU A 24 1.92 6.94 16.95
C LEU A 24 2.96 7.35 15.90
N MET A 25 4.21 6.93 16.08
CA MET A 25 5.17 6.86 15.00
C MET A 25 5.32 5.44 14.50
N SER A 26 5.27 5.31 13.20
CA SER A 26 5.37 4.03 12.51
C SER A 26 6.47 4.15 11.47
N SER A 27 7.17 3.05 11.23
CA SER A 27 8.09 2.96 10.08
C SER A 27 7.35 3.23 8.77
N ASP A 28 8.02 3.89 7.84
CA ASP A 28 7.53 4.28 6.50
C ASP A 28 6.95 3.07 5.73
N ILE A 29 7.61 1.93 5.85
CA ILE A 29 7.20 0.67 5.22
C ILE A 29 5.81 0.18 5.66
N ASN A 30 5.36 0.51 6.89
CA ASN A 30 4.00 0.16 7.33
C ASN A 30 2.94 0.94 6.57
N GLY A 31 3.23 2.18 6.14
CA GLY A 31 2.35 2.96 5.27
C GLY A 31 2.20 2.30 3.90
N LEU A 32 3.31 1.82 3.33
CA LEU A 32 3.35 1.13 2.04
C LEU A 32 2.59 -0.19 2.08
N TYR A 33 2.84 -1.02 3.10
CA TYR A 33 2.08 -2.26 3.30
C TYR A 33 0.59 -1.99 3.47
N ARG A 34 0.21 -0.97 4.25
CA ARG A 34 -1.20 -0.60 4.43
C ARG A 34 -1.85 -0.20 3.11
N ARG A 35 -1.14 0.53 2.24
CA ARG A 35 -1.64 0.90 0.91
C ARG A 35 -1.89 -0.33 0.03
N VAL A 36 -0.92 -1.27 -0.05
CA VAL A 36 -1.10 -2.51 -0.81
C VAL A 36 -2.29 -3.32 -0.31
N ILE A 37 -2.41 -3.50 1.00
CA ILE A 37 -3.51 -4.23 1.63
C ILE A 37 -4.85 -3.55 1.33
N TYR A 38 -4.91 -2.22 1.46
CA TYR A 38 -6.13 -1.46 1.21
C TYR A 38 -6.60 -1.62 -0.24
N GLN A 39 -5.71 -1.40 -1.22
CA GLN A 39 -6.06 -1.55 -2.63
C GLN A 39 -6.49 -2.98 -2.98
N ASN A 40 -5.86 -3.99 -2.37
CA ASN A 40 -6.22 -5.39 -2.57
C ASN A 40 -7.61 -5.72 -2.00
N ASN A 41 -7.90 -5.26 -0.77
CA ASN A 41 -9.21 -5.47 -0.16
C ASN A 41 -10.31 -4.75 -0.95
N THR A 42 -10.05 -3.52 -1.42
CA THR A 42 -10.98 -2.81 -2.32
C THR A 42 -11.23 -3.60 -3.60
N LEU A 43 -10.20 -4.22 -4.19
CA LEU A 43 -10.38 -5.07 -5.37
C LEU A 43 -11.23 -6.31 -5.05
N ILE A 44 -11.00 -6.95 -3.91
CA ILE A 44 -11.78 -8.12 -3.46
C ILE A 44 -13.25 -7.74 -3.25
N ASP A 45 -13.52 -6.64 -2.56
CA ASP A 45 -14.88 -6.15 -2.30
C ASP A 45 -15.61 -5.79 -3.62
N LEU A 46 -14.87 -5.19 -4.56
CA LEU A 46 -15.37 -4.81 -5.87
C LEU A 46 -15.71 -6.04 -6.74
N LEU A 47 -14.90 -7.10 -6.63
CA LEU A 47 -15.17 -8.40 -7.26
C LEU A 47 -16.29 -9.17 -6.54
N ALA A 48 -16.48 -9.01 -5.23
CA ALA A 48 -17.57 -9.64 -4.50
C ALA A 48 -18.94 -8.98 -4.78
N THR A 49 -18.95 -7.68 -5.09
CA THR A 49 -20.16 -6.91 -5.43
C THR A 49 -20.58 -7.10 -6.90
N SER A 50 -20.08 -8.14 -7.58
CA SER A 50 -20.16 -8.41 -9.03
C SER A 50 -21.55 -8.75 -9.57
N ARG A 51 -22.51 -7.82 -9.42
CA ARG A 51 -23.74 -7.84 -10.21
C ARG A 51 -23.90 -6.64 -11.14
N SER A 52 -23.12 -5.57 -10.94
CA SER A 52 -23.21 -4.35 -11.74
C SER A 52 -21.87 -3.65 -12.02
N THR A 53 -20.74 -4.26 -11.66
CA THR A 53 -19.43 -3.60 -11.72
C THR A 53 -18.88 -3.57 -13.14
N LEU A 54 -18.71 -2.37 -13.68
CA LEU A 54 -18.12 -2.11 -14.99
C LEU A 54 -16.71 -2.70 -15.06
N GLY A 55 -16.39 -3.48 -16.10
CA GLY A 55 -15.08 -4.13 -16.26
C GLY A 55 -13.91 -3.14 -16.24
N GLU A 56 -14.14 -1.89 -16.66
CA GLU A 56 -13.16 -0.81 -16.62
C GLU A 56 -12.72 -0.44 -15.19
N LEU A 57 -13.65 -0.45 -14.23
CA LEU A 57 -13.35 -0.11 -12.83
C LEU A 57 -12.45 -1.18 -12.19
N VAL A 58 -12.70 -2.45 -12.50
CA VAL A 58 -11.83 -3.57 -12.07
C VAL A 58 -10.42 -3.38 -12.61
N MET A 59 -10.28 -2.95 -13.87
CA MET A 59 -8.97 -2.73 -14.50
C MET A 59 -8.24 -1.54 -13.88
N CYS A 60 -8.94 -0.44 -13.58
CA CYS A 60 -8.37 0.69 -12.84
C CYS A 60 -7.91 0.25 -11.44
N GLN A 61 -8.74 -0.51 -10.71
CA GLN A 61 -8.37 -0.99 -9.38
C GLN A 61 -7.18 -1.95 -9.42
N LYS A 62 -7.09 -2.83 -10.43
CA LYS A 62 -5.91 -3.67 -10.65
C LYS A 62 -4.63 -2.86 -10.90
N LYS A 63 -4.72 -1.76 -11.67
CA LYS A 63 -3.59 -0.84 -11.87
C LYS A 63 -3.13 -0.22 -10.55
N LEU A 64 -4.08 0.22 -9.71
CA LEU A 64 -3.73 0.79 -8.41
C LEU A 64 -3.10 -0.22 -7.45
N VAL A 65 -3.51 -1.49 -7.50
CA VAL A 65 -2.83 -2.57 -6.78
C VAL A 65 -1.39 -2.75 -7.29
N GLN A 66 -1.20 -2.75 -8.61
CA GLN A 66 0.13 -2.86 -9.21
C GLN A 66 1.03 -1.70 -8.80
N GLU A 67 0.56 -0.45 -8.91
CA GLU A 67 1.31 0.74 -8.49
C GLU A 67 1.66 0.72 -7.01
N ALA A 68 0.76 0.23 -6.15
CA ALA A 68 1.03 0.10 -4.72
C ALA A 68 2.14 -0.93 -4.44
N VAL A 69 2.16 -2.04 -5.19
CA VAL A 69 3.21 -3.07 -5.10
C VAL A 69 4.53 -2.51 -5.64
N ASP A 70 4.52 -1.84 -6.78
CA ASP A 70 5.71 -1.23 -7.39
C ASP A 70 6.32 -0.19 -6.43
N THR A 71 5.48 0.62 -5.78
CA THR A 71 5.91 1.56 -4.73
C THR A 71 6.57 0.85 -3.55
N LEU A 72 6.03 -0.29 -3.12
CA LEU A 72 6.58 -1.03 -1.98
C LEU A 72 8.00 -1.54 -2.26
N PHE A 73 8.27 -1.95 -3.50
CA PHE A 73 9.59 -2.47 -3.90
C PHE A 73 10.57 -1.38 -4.34
N ASP A 74 10.11 -0.41 -5.13
CA ASP A 74 10.95 0.57 -5.84
C ASP A 74 10.44 2.01 -5.65
N ASN A 75 10.28 2.43 -4.39
CA ASN A 75 9.82 3.78 -4.02
C ASN A 75 10.64 4.94 -4.64
N GLU A 76 11.86 4.68 -5.13
CA GLU A 76 12.74 5.67 -5.77
C GLU A 76 12.61 5.74 -7.31
N ILE A 77 12.16 4.68 -8.00
CA ILE A 77 12.30 4.60 -9.47
C ILE A 77 11.16 5.31 -10.22
N CYS A 78 9.99 5.49 -9.59
CA CYS A 78 8.80 5.98 -10.28
C CYS A 78 8.56 7.50 -10.11
N GLY A 79 9.59 8.34 -10.22
CA GLY A 79 9.53 9.78 -10.56
C GLY A 79 8.80 10.77 -9.62
N GLN A 80 7.86 10.31 -8.79
CA GLN A 80 7.22 11.02 -7.71
C GLN A 80 7.25 10.13 -6.47
N SER A 81 8.37 10.22 -5.75
CA SER A 81 8.50 9.67 -4.40
C SER A 81 7.24 9.95 -3.60
N ILE A 82 6.55 8.91 -3.13
CA ILE A 82 5.35 9.12 -2.32
C ILE A 82 5.80 9.75 -1.00
N ARG A 83 5.18 10.89 -0.70
CA ARG A 83 5.52 11.71 0.44
C ARG A 83 4.53 11.46 1.55
N ASP A 84 5.02 11.35 2.78
CA ASP A 84 4.19 11.37 3.98
C ASP A 84 3.44 12.72 4.09
N GLY A 85 2.45 12.81 4.98
CA GLY A 85 1.74 14.06 5.31
C GLY A 85 2.67 15.20 5.76
N HIS A 86 3.92 14.89 6.13
CA HIS A 86 4.99 15.84 6.42
C HIS A 86 5.95 16.13 5.24
N ASN A 87 5.57 15.81 4.00
CA ASN A 87 6.34 16.02 2.76
C ASN A 87 7.70 15.30 2.71
N LYS A 88 7.97 14.38 3.65
CA LYS A 88 9.15 13.52 3.65
C LYS A 88 8.96 12.36 2.67
N VAL A 89 9.98 12.11 1.87
CA VAL A 89 10.08 10.92 1.01
C VAL A 89 10.26 9.71 1.91
N TYR A 90 9.45 8.66 1.70
CA TYR A 90 9.66 7.37 2.33
C TYR A 90 11.05 6.83 1.97
N LYS A 91 11.88 6.56 2.97
CA LYS A 91 13.24 6.02 2.82
C LYS A 91 13.35 4.61 3.37
#